data_AF-A0A957XQX0-F1
#
_entry.id   AF-A0A957XQX0-F1
#
_cell.length_a   1.000
_cell.length_b   1.000
_cell.length_c   1.000
_cell.angle_alpha   90.00
_cell.angle_beta   90.00
_cell.angle_gamma   90.00
#
_symmetry.space_group_name_H-M   'P 1'
#
loop_
_entity.id
_entity.type
_entity.pdbx_description
1 polymer ?
#
loop_
_entity_poly.entity_id
_entity_poly.type
_entity_poly.pdbx_seq_one_letter_code
_entity_poly.pdbx_strand_id
1 'polypeptide(L)'
;LAEVPVIFLAYDLIEVNGVDWRERPLHERRTQLVELINQLKSATLLLSPIAEANSWESLTALRAESRARMVEGFMLKRIDSPYRVGRQRGDWWKWKVDPYTVDAVLIYAQRGSGKRASLYTDYTFGVWDDEGTLVPFAKAYSGLTDEEIRQVDRFVRANTKEKFGPVRTVTPELVFEL
;
A
#
# COMPACT_ATOMS: atom_id res chain seq x y z
N LEU A 1 9.39 -20.87 13.84
CA LEU A 1 10.02 -20.53 12.54
C LEU A 1 10.08 -21.71 11.56
N ALA A 2 10.11 -22.98 12.01
CA ALA A 2 10.07 -24.13 11.09
C ALA A 2 8.73 -24.25 10.33
N GLU A 3 7.62 -23.86 10.95
CA GLU A 3 6.27 -23.94 10.34
C GLU A 3 5.98 -22.80 9.36
N VAL A 4 6.65 -21.65 9.51
CA VAL A 4 6.52 -20.49 8.62
C VAL A 4 7.93 -19.91 8.41
N PRO A 5 8.66 -20.41 7.40
CA PRO A 5 10.01 -19.94 7.12
C PRO A 5 9.98 -18.47 6.66
N VAL A 6 10.97 -17.69 7.11
CA VAL A 6 11.10 -16.28 6.76
C VAL A 6 12.47 -16.03 6.13
N ILE A 7 12.48 -15.28 5.05
CA ILE A 7 13.68 -14.78 4.39
C ILE A 7 13.67 -13.26 4.44
N PHE A 8 14.79 -12.67 4.83
CA PHE A 8 15.01 -11.23 4.80
C PHE A 8 15.72 -10.85 3.49
N LEU A 9 15.09 -10.00 2.68
CA LEU A 9 15.69 -9.43 1.47
C LEU A 9 16.28 -8.06 1.78
N ALA A 10 17.59 -8.00 1.99
CA ALA A 10 18.32 -6.77 2.24
C ALA A 10 18.46 -5.93 0.96
N TYR A 11 18.16 -4.63 1.06
CA TYR A 11 18.13 -3.73 -0.09
C TYR A 11 18.99 -2.46 0.07
N ASP A 12 19.60 -2.25 1.23
CA ASP A 12 20.52 -1.14 1.51
C ASP A 12 21.43 -1.45 2.70
N LEU A 13 22.49 -0.67 2.87
CA LEU A 13 23.42 -0.72 3.99
C LEU A 13 23.53 0.66 4.62
N ILE A 14 23.16 0.78 5.90
CA ILE A 14 23.20 2.05 6.63
C ILE A 14 24.41 2.18 7.56
N GLU A 15 24.99 1.06 7.99
CA GLU A 15 26.13 1.02 8.90
C GLU A 15 26.88 -0.31 8.70
N VAL A 16 28.20 -0.28 8.80
CA VAL A 16 29.04 -1.48 8.88
C VAL A 16 30.24 -1.21 9.79
N ASN A 17 30.54 -2.15 10.70
CA ASN A 17 31.64 -2.05 11.66
C ASN A 17 31.63 -0.73 12.48
N GLY A 18 30.45 -0.24 12.87
CA GLY A 18 30.28 1.00 13.62
C GLY A 18 30.52 2.28 12.81
N VAL A 19 30.73 2.17 11.50
CA VAL A 19 30.84 3.32 10.59
C VAL A 19 29.48 3.57 9.95
N ASP A 20 28.98 4.80 10.05
CA ASP A 20 27.76 5.25 9.37
C ASP A 20 28.01 5.39 7.86
N TRP A 21 27.18 4.75 7.05
CA TRP A 21 27.27 4.75 5.58
C TRP A 21 26.17 5.59 4.92
N ARG A 22 25.28 6.24 5.68
CA ARG A 22 24.10 6.89 5.12
C ARG A 22 24.43 8.01 4.12
N GLU A 23 25.49 8.78 4.33
CA GLU A 23 25.86 9.87 3.39
C GLU A 23 26.56 9.38 2.11
N ARG A 24 26.97 8.11 2.03
CA ARG A 24 27.59 7.56 0.82
C ARG A 24 26.55 7.32 -0.28
N PRO A 25 26.91 7.43 -1.56
CA PRO A 25 26.04 7.06 -2.68
C PRO A 25 25.48 5.64 -2.61
N LEU A 26 24.25 5.43 -3.12
CA LEU A 26 23.59 4.12 -3.10
C LEU A 26 24.41 3.01 -3.75
N HIS A 27 25.12 3.28 -4.84
CA HIS A 27 25.96 2.26 -5.47
C HIS A 27 27.10 1.78 -4.57
N GLU A 28 27.76 2.66 -3.82
CA GLU A 28 28.78 2.27 -2.84
C GLU A 28 28.18 1.42 -1.72
N ARG A 29 27.05 1.88 -1.15
CA ARG A 29 26.34 1.14 -0.09
C ARG A 29 25.90 -0.24 -0.58
N ARG A 30 25.45 -0.34 -1.84
CA ARG A 30 25.04 -1.60 -2.46
C ARG A 30 26.22 -2.55 -2.66
N THR A 31 27.36 -2.08 -3.16
CA THR A 31 28.58 -2.88 -3.30
C THR A 31 29.00 -3.46 -1.94
N GLN A 32 29.06 -2.61 -0.91
CA GLN A 32 29.42 -3.05 0.45
C GLN A 32 28.41 -4.04 1.04
N LEU A 33 27.11 -3.87 0.77
CA LEU A 33 26.07 -4.82 1.18
C LEU A 33 26.28 -6.20 0.52
N VAL A 34 26.62 -6.21 -0.77
CA VAL A 34 26.87 -7.46 -1.52
C VAL A 34 28.06 -8.19 -0.92
N GLU A 35 29.15 -7.50 -0.65
CA GLU A 35 30.33 -8.07 0.02
C GLU A 35 29.98 -8.67 1.38
N LEU A 36 29.25 -7.92 2.22
CA LEU A 36 28.84 -8.37 3.55
C LEU A 36 27.99 -9.64 3.49
N ILE A 37 26.98 -9.68 2.61
CA ILE A 37 26.09 -10.84 2.50
C ILE A 37 26.84 -12.07 1.97
N ASN A 38 27.74 -11.88 1.00
CA ASN A 38 28.58 -12.95 0.48
C ASN A 38 29.51 -13.55 1.54
N GLN A 39 30.01 -12.73 2.47
CA GLN A 39 30.82 -13.19 3.60
C GLN A 39 30.01 -13.98 4.62
N LEU A 40 28.78 -13.55 4.91
CA LEU A 40 27.90 -14.20 5.88
C LEU A 40 27.39 -15.56 5.41
N LYS A 41 27.25 -15.79 4.09
CA LYS A 41 26.76 -17.03 3.48
C LYS A 41 25.45 -17.54 4.12
N SER A 42 24.55 -16.61 4.46
CA SER A 42 23.29 -16.93 5.13
C SER A 42 22.24 -17.47 4.15
N ALA A 43 21.49 -18.49 4.57
CA ALA A 43 20.34 -19.01 3.82
C ALA A 43 19.06 -18.16 3.99
N THR A 44 19.01 -17.32 5.02
CA THR A 44 17.80 -16.54 5.40
C THR A 44 17.98 -15.03 5.24
N LEU A 45 19.19 -14.56 4.98
CA LEU A 45 19.51 -13.17 4.66
C LEU A 45 20.05 -13.11 3.23
N LEU A 46 19.20 -12.66 2.30
CA LEU A 46 19.53 -12.57 0.88
C LEU A 46 19.50 -11.11 0.42
N LEU A 47 20.07 -10.85 -0.76
CA LEU A 47 19.98 -9.55 -1.42
C LEU A 47 18.63 -9.43 -2.14
N SER A 48 17.96 -8.28 -2.02
CA SER A 48 16.92 -7.89 -2.97
C SER A 48 17.51 -7.89 -4.38
N PRO A 49 16.88 -8.55 -5.38
CA PRO A 49 17.39 -8.58 -6.74
C PRO A 49 17.37 -7.18 -7.37
N ILE A 50 18.29 -6.94 -8.29
CA ILE A 50 18.30 -5.75 -9.15
C ILE A 50 17.59 -6.15 -10.45
N ALA A 51 16.62 -5.33 -10.88
CA ALA A 51 15.99 -5.53 -12.17
C ALA A 51 16.94 -5.03 -13.26
N GLU A 52 17.37 -5.92 -14.15
CA GLU A 52 18.15 -5.57 -15.33
C GLU A 52 17.21 -5.18 -16.46
N ALA A 53 17.38 -3.97 -16.97
CA ALA A 53 16.58 -3.45 -18.07
C ALA A 53 17.35 -2.34 -18.78
N ASN A 54 17.26 -2.33 -20.11
CA ASN A 54 18.00 -1.38 -20.95
C ASN A 54 17.11 -0.20 -21.41
N SER A 55 15.83 -0.18 -21.01
CA SER A 55 14.88 0.86 -21.37
C SER A 55 13.68 0.94 -20.42
N TRP A 56 12.91 2.02 -20.51
CA TRP A 56 11.66 2.17 -19.75
C TRP A 56 10.57 1.19 -20.18
N GLU A 57 10.53 0.84 -21.46
CA GLU A 57 9.59 -0.12 -22.04
C GLU A 57 9.85 -1.52 -21.49
N SER A 58 11.12 -1.95 -21.41
CA SER A 58 11.48 -3.24 -20.81
C SER A 58 11.14 -3.31 -19.32
N LEU A 59 11.37 -2.23 -18.55
CA LEU A 59 10.91 -2.16 -17.16
C LEU A 59 9.38 -2.18 -17.06
N THR A 60 8.66 -1.55 -17.99
CA THR A 60 7.19 -1.56 -18.01
C THR A 60 6.65 -2.97 -18.23
N ALA A 61 7.23 -3.71 -19.18
CA ALA A 61 6.91 -5.11 -19.43
C ALA A 61 7.18 -5.99 -18.19
N LEU A 62 8.36 -5.86 -17.59
CA LEU A 62 8.69 -6.58 -16.35
C LEU A 62 7.75 -6.18 -15.19
N ARG A 63 7.33 -4.91 -15.09
CA ARG A 63 6.37 -4.45 -14.08
C ARG A 63 5.03 -5.16 -14.26
N ALA A 64 4.57 -5.39 -15.48
CA ALA A 64 3.32 -6.11 -15.75
C ALA A 64 3.33 -7.55 -15.20
N GLU A 65 4.51 -8.19 -15.13
CA GLU A 65 4.69 -9.54 -14.56
C GLU A 65 4.70 -9.59 -13.02
N SER A 66 4.62 -8.44 -12.32
CA SER A 66 4.77 -8.39 -10.86
C SER A 66 3.78 -9.31 -10.14
N ARG A 67 2.55 -9.41 -10.65
CA ARG A 67 1.50 -10.25 -10.07
C ARG A 67 1.83 -11.74 -10.17
N ALA A 68 2.30 -12.21 -11.33
CA ALA A 68 2.75 -13.59 -11.51
C ALA A 68 3.94 -13.93 -10.60
N ARG A 69 4.77 -12.94 -10.29
CA ARG A 69 5.91 -13.06 -9.37
C ARG A 69 5.55 -12.82 -7.90
N MET A 70 4.27 -12.55 -7.59
CA MET A 70 3.79 -12.26 -6.24
C MET A 70 4.52 -11.07 -5.58
N VAL A 71 4.87 -10.06 -6.36
CA VAL A 71 5.48 -8.80 -5.89
C VAL A 71 4.63 -7.60 -6.28
N GLU A 72 4.82 -6.47 -5.62
CA GLU A 72 4.01 -5.26 -5.85
C GLU A 72 4.48 -4.43 -7.07
N GLY A 73 5.73 -4.60 -7.50
CA GLY A 73 6.38 -3.79 -8.53
C GLY A 73 7.82 -3.47 -8.18
N PHE A 74 8.29 -2.28 -8.58
CA PHE A 74 9.67 -1.86 -8.41
C PHE A 74 9.87 -0.77 -7.37
N MET A 75 11.04 -0.81 -6.74
CA MET A 75 11.65 0.36 -6.11
C MET A 75 12.65 0.96 -7.10
N LEU A 76 12.37 2.15 -7.61
CA LEU A 76 13.33 2.94 -8.38
C LEU A 76 14.11 3.82 -7.42
N LYS A 77 15.44 3.77 -7.48
CA LYS A 77 16.30 4.51 -6.56
C LYS A 77 17.37 5.27 -7.34
N ARG A 78 17.60 6.54 -7.00
CA ARG A 78 18.68 7.33 -7.60
C ARG A 78 20.05 6.79 -7.15
N ILE A 79 20.89 6.40 -8.10
CA ILE A 79 22.13 5.64 -7.86
C ILE A 79 23.21 6.39 -7.05
N ASP A 80 23.18 7.71 -7.13
CA ASP A 80 24.09 8.63 -6.42
C ASP A 80 23.48 9.18 -5.12
N SER A 81 22.25 8.78 -4.77
CA SER A 81 21.58 9.32 -3.57
C SER A 81 22.19 8.78 -2.28
N PRO A 82 22.36 9.64 -1.25
CA PRO A 82 22.56 9.18 0.11
C PRO A 82 21.28 8.54 0.66
N TYR A 83 21.39 7.81 1.75
CA TYR A 83 20.25 7.32 2.50
C TYR A 83 19.68 8.44 3.36
N ARG A 84 18.41 8.81 3.13
CA ARG A 84 17.73 9.86 3.89
C ARG A 84 16.84 9.29 5.00
N VAL A 85 16.79 10.01 6.12
CA VAL A 85 15.94 9.67 7.26
C VAL A 85 14.56 10.34 7.12
N GLY A 86 13.52 9.60 7.46
CA GLY A 86 12.14 10.08 7.42
C GLY A 86 11.50 9.97 6.05
N ARG A 87 10.45 10.79 5.82
CA ARG A 87 9.62 10.74 4.61
C ARG A 87 10.11 11.73 3.55
N GLN A 88 11.34 11.55 3.09
CA GLN A 88 11.86 12.35 1.98
C GLN A 88 11.24 11.91 0.64
N ARG A 89 11.03 12.87 -0.24
CA ARG A 89 10.56 12.63 -1.62
C ARG A 89 11.74 12.81 -2.59
N GLY A 90 11.74 12.05 -3.68
CA GLY A 90 12.61 12.30 -4.83
C GLY A 90 13.70 11.26 -5.07
N ASP A 91 14.38 10.78 -4.02
CA ASP A 91 15.46 9.81 -4.21
C ASP A 91 14.92 8.43 -4.58
N TRP A 92 13.82 8.01 -3.94
CA TRP A 92 13.23 6.68 -4.09
C TRP A 92 11.76 6.77 -4.50
N TRP A 93 11.36 5.92 -5.43
CA TRP A 93 10.00 5.84 -5.96
C TRP A 93 9.51 4.40 -5.94
N LYS A 94 8.29 4.23 -5.43
CA LYS A 94 7.55 2.97 -5.55
C LYS A 94 6.81 2.99 -6.88
N TRP A 95 7.26 2.20 -7.83
CA TRP A 95 6.56 2.02 -9.10
C TRP A 95 5.84 0.67 -9.09
N LYS A 96 4.68 0.67 -8.42
CA LYS A 96 3.84 -0.51 -8.24
C LYS A 96 2.94 -0.76 -9.43
N VAL A 97 2.45 -1.99 -9.61
CA VAL A 97 1.30 -2.23 -10.50
C VAL A 97 0.06 -1.53 -9.96
N ASP A 98 -0.88 -1.24 -10.85
CA ASP A 98 -2.16 -0.67 -10.46
C ASP A 98 -2.90 -1.66 -9.56
N PRO A 99 -3.55 -1.19 -8.48
CA PRO A 99 -4.34 -2.06 -7.60
C PRO A 99 -5.47 -2.73 -8.39
N TYR A 100 -5.99 -3.84 -7.87
CA TYR A 100 -7.30 -4.27 -8.34
C TYR A 100 -8.36 -3.30 -7.83
N THR A 101 -9.39 -3.09 -8.64
CA THR A 101 -10.59 -2.37 -8.21
C THR A 101 -11.73 -3.34 -7.95
N VAL A 102 -12.66 -2.93 -7.10
CA VAL A 102 -13.89 -3.68 -6.85
C VAL A 102 -15.06 -2.72 -6.67
N ASP A 103 -16.19 -3.04 -7.30
CA ASP A 103 -17.45 -2.37 -7.05
C ASP A 103 -18.07 -2.91 -5.77
N ALA A 104 -18.22 -2.04 -4.77
CA ALA A 104 -18.65 -2.42 -3.44
C ALA A 104 -19.81 -1.57 -2.94
N VAL A 105 -20.76 -2.19 -2.24
CA VAL A 105 -21.99 -1.54 -1.78
C VAL A 105 -21.77 -0.88 -0.43
N LEU A 106 -22.15 0.38 -0.28
CA LEU A 106 -22.18 1.06 1.01
C LEU A 106 -23.25 0.43 1.90
N ILE A 107 -22.85 -0.18 3.01
CA ILE A 107 -23.75 -0.85 3.94
C ILE A 107 -23.80 -0.18 5.32
N TYR A 108 -22.68 0.42 5.75
CA TYR A 108 -22.64 1.21 6.97
C TYR A 108 -21.94 2.54 6.78
N ALA A 109 -22.40 3.54 7.53
CA ALA A 109 -21.78 4.85 7.58
C ALA A 109 -21.65 5.31 9.03
N GLN A 110 -20.49 5.86 9.37
CA GLN A 110 -20.19 6.42 10.69
C GLN A 110 -19.76 7.88 10.55
N ARG A 111 -20.09 8.68 11.58
CA ARG A 111 -19.62 10.07 11.65
C ARG A 111 -18.10 10.12 11.73
N GLY A 112 -17.51 11.06 10.99
CA GLY A 112 -16.09 11.34 11.07
C GLY A 112 -15.69 11.95 12.41
N SER A 113 -14.40 12.28 12.54
CA SER A 113 -13.86 12.97 13.72
C SER A 113 -13.37 14.38 13.39
N GLY A 114 -13.19 15.21 14.41
CA GLY A 114 -12.61 16.55 14.26
C GLY A 114 -13.44 17.45 13.33
N LYS A 115 -12.80 18.02 12.30
CA LYS A 115 -13.44 18.94 11.33
C LYS A 115 -14.62 18.32 10.58
N ARG A 116 -14.70 16.98 10.49
CA ARG A 116 -15.76 16.23 9.80
C ARG A 116 -16.75 15.57 10.76
N ALA A 117 -16.77 15.95 12.04
CA ALA A 117 -17.62 15.33 13.05
C ALA A 117 -19.14 15.44 12.80
N SER A 118 -19.57 16.41 11.99
CA SER A 118 -20.97 16.57 11.59
C SER A 118 -21.40 15.70 10.40
N LEU A 119 -20.44 15.13 9.66
CA LEU A 119 -20.63 14.40 8.41
C LEU A 119 -20.40 12.90 8.61
N TYR A 120 -21.11 12.09 7.83
CA TYR A 120 -20.73 10.67 7.65
C TYR A 120 -19.58 10.58 6.68
N THR A 121 -18.40 10.14 7.15
CA THR A 121 -17.18 10.04 6.31
C THR A 121 -16.43 8.74 6.47
N ASP A 122 -16.92 7.86 7.35
CA ASP A 122 -16.36 6.54 7.61
C ASP A 122 -17.32 5.51 7.04
N TYR A 123 -16.98 4.95 5.88
CA TYR A 123 -17.85 4.08 5.10
C TYR A 123 -17.41 2.64 5.21
N THR A 124 -18.35 1.74 5.45
CA THR A 124 -18.11 0.30 5.39
C THR A 124 -18.81 -0.27 4.17
N PHE A 125 -18.08 -1.06 3.42
CA PHE A 125 -18.50 -1.64 2.17
C PHE A 125 -18.65 -3.15 2.26
N GLY A 126 -19.66 -3.66 1.56
CA GLY A 126 -19.90 -5.08 1.41
C GLY A 126 -19.85 -5.53 -0.05
N VAL A 127 -19.55 -6.81 -0.23
CA VAL A 127 -19.73 -7.56 -1.48
C VAL A 127 -20.76 -8.65 -1.25
N TRP A 128 -21.42 -9.08 -2.32
CA TRP A 128 -22.37 -10.20 -2.25
C TRP A 128 -21.62 -11.52 -2.11
N ASP A 129 -22.07 -12.37 -1.18
CA ASP A 129 -21.70 -13.79 -1.14
C ASP A 129 -22.61 -14.64 -2.04
N ASP A 130 -22.33 -15.94 -2.09
CA ASP A 130 -23.07 -16.91 -2.90
C ASP A 130 -24.53 -17.08 -2.45
N GLU A 131 -24.85 -16.75 -1.19
CA GLU A 131 -26.22 -16.76 -0.66
C GLU A 131 -27.00 -15.48 -0.93
N GLY A 132 -26.37 -14.48 -1.58
CA GLY A 132 -27.00 -13.18 -1.86
C GLY A 132 -27.10 -12.29 -0.61
N THR A 133 -26.13 -12.40 0.30
CA THR A 133 -25.98 -11.53 1.48
C THR A 133 -24.81 -10.58 1.28
N LEU A 134 -24.97 -9.32 1.72
CA LEU A 134 -23.87 -8.35 1.71
C LEU A 134 -22.94 -8.58 2.90
N VAL A 135 -21.72 -9.04 2.63
CA VAL A 135 -20.68 -9.30 3.61
C VAL A 135 -19.71 -8.13 3.70
N PRO A 136 -19.55 -7.49 4.88
CA PRO A 136 -18.58 -6.40 5.05
C PRO A 136 -17.15 -6.88 4.85
N PHE A 137 -16.36 -6.16 4.05
CA PHE A 137 -14.95 -6.51 3.82
C PHE A 137 -13.97 -5.33 3.90
N ALA A 138 -14.46 -4.10 3.69
CA ALA A 138 -13.62 -2.91 3.66
C ALA A 138 -14.24 -1.74 4.41
N LYS A 139 -13.37 -0.89 4.97
CA LYS A 139 -13.73 0.43 5.50
C LYS A 139 -12.85 1.48 4.86
N ALA A 140 -13.44 2.54 4.32
CA ALA A 140 -12.71 3.69 3.77
C ALA A 140 -13.17 5.00 4.40
N TYR A 141 -12.22 5.93 4.53
CA TYR A 141 -12.42 7.26 5.13
C TYR A 141 -11.72 8.38 4.33
N SER A 142 -11.23 8.05 3.14
CA SER A 142 -10.52 8.93 2.22
C SER A 142 -10.81 8.51 0.78
N GLY A 143 -10.47 9.36 -0.18
CA GLY A 143 -10.67 9.10 -1.61
C GLY A 143 -11.72 10.02 -2.24
N LEU A 144 -12.65 10.53 -1.44
CA LEU A 144 -13.67 11.48 -1.89
C LEU A 144 -13.24 12.94 -1.70
N THR A 145 -13.62 13.76 -2.67
CA THR A 145 -13.64 15.22 -2.59
C THR A 145 -14.68 15.71 -1.60
N ASP A 146 -14.57 16.98 -1.18
CA ASP A 146 -15.55 17.56 -0.25
C ASP A 146 -16.97 17.62 -0.84
N GLU A 147 -17.13 17.70 -2.16
CA GLU A 147 -18.45 17.68 -2.79
C GLU A 147 -19.06 16.28 -2.78
N GLU A 148 -18.28 15.26 -3.15
CA GLU A 148 -18.72 13.86 -3.06
C GLU A 148 -19.07 13.48 -1.62
N ILE A 149 -18.29 13.91 -0.63
CA ILE A 149 -18.63 13.68 0.79
C ILE A 149 -20.02 14.24 1.14
N ARG A 150 -20.38 15.44 0.65
CA ARG A 150 -21.71 16.01 0.90
C ARG A 150 -22.81 15.22 0.21
N GLN A 151 -22.56 14.68 -0.98
CA GLN A 151 -23.50 13.81 -1.69
C GLN A 151 -23.76 12.53 -0.91
N VAL A 152 -22.70 11.87 -0.44
CA VAL A 152 -22.80 10.64 0.37
C VAL A 152 -23.47 10.93 1.72
N ASP A 153 -23.14 12.04 2.39
CA ASP A 153 -23.80 12.43 3.65
C ASP A 153 -25.31 12.65 3.47
N ARG A 154 -25.74 13.29 2.37
CA ARG A 154 -27.17 13.42 2.01
C ARG A 154 -27.82 12.05 1.78
N PHE A 155 -27.16 11.17 1.02
CA PHE A 155 -27.65 9.81 0.79
C PHE A 155 -27.82 9.04 2.10
N VAL A 156 -26.81 9.05 2.97
CA VAL A 156 -26.84 8.33 4.26
C VAL A 156 -27.99 8.84 5.13
N ARG A 157 -28.23 10.15 5.17
CA ARG A 157 -29.34 10.74 5.95
C ARG A 157 -30.71 10.36 5.40
N ALA A 158 -30.85 10.32 4.07
CA ALA A 158 -32.11 9.99 3.42
C ALA A 158 -32.41 8.48 3.47
N ASN A 159 -31.38 7.62 3.52
CA ASN A 159 -31.50 6.17 3.37
C ASN A 159 -31.05 5.38 4.62
N THR A 160 -31.01 6.00 5.79
CA THR A 160 -30.73 5.29 7.06
C THR A 160 -31.86 4.30 7.36
N LYS A 161 -31.53 3.02 7.59
CA LYS A 161 -32.48 2.00 8.06
C LYS A 161 -32.45 1.85 9.57
N GLU A 162 -31.26 1.66 10.15
CA GLU A 162 -31.07 1.43 11.58
C GLU A 162 -29.92 2.25 12.15
N LYS A 163 -29.92 2.40 13.47
CA LYS A 163 -28.94 3.19 14.21
C LYS A 163 -28.34 2.38 15.35
N PHE A 164 -27.02 2.23 15.32
CA PHE A 164 -26.23 1.59 16.37
C PHE A 164 -25.18 2.58 16.87
N GLY A 165 -25.55 3.39 17.88
CA GLY A 165 -24.69 4.46 18.38
C GLY A 165 -24.31 5.48 17.27
N PRO A 166 -23.01 5.65 16.96
CA PRO A 166 -22.56 6.55 15.89
C PRO A 166 -22.69 5.95 14.48
N VAL A 167 -22.96 4.65 14.38
CA VAL A 167 -23.07 3.91 13.11
C VAL A 167 -24.52 3.95 12.60
N ARG A 168 -24.67 4.06 11.28
CA ARG A 168 -25.94 3.91 10.56
C ARG A 168 -25.82 2.76 9.60
N THR A 169 -26.86 1.94 9.54
CA THR A 169 -27.07 1.04 8.41
C THR A 169 -27.85 1.81 7.35
N VAL A 170 -27.54 1.58 6.07
CA VAL A 170 -28.20 2.28 4.97
C VAL A 170 -28.84 1.30 4.00
N THR A 171 -29.79 1.77 3.20
CA THR A 171 -30.29 1.01 2.05
C THR A 171 -29.13 0.72 1.08
N PRO A 172 -28.89 -0.55 0.72
CA PRO A 172 -27.72 -0.96 -0.06
C PRO A 172 -27.89 -0.65 -1.56
N GLU A 173 -27.91 0.64 -1.90
CA GLU A 173 -28.10 1.14 -3.27
C GLU A 173 -26.89 1.89 -3.82
N LEU A 174 -26.06 2.46 -2.93
CA LEU A 174 -24.92 3.27 -3.34
C LEU A 174 -23.68 2.39 -3.48
N VAL A 175 -23.16 2.29 -4.71
CA VAL A 175 -21.99 1.48 -5.09
C VAL A 175 -20.79 2.38 -5.32
N PHE A 176 -19.61 1.93 -4.89
CA PHE A 176 -18.33 2.62 -5.03
C PHE A 176 -17.32 1.70 -5.69
N GLU A 177 -16.52 2.23 -6.61
CA GLU A 177 -15.25 1.60 -6.99
C GLU A 177 -14.22 1.88 -5.89
N LEU A 178 -13.63 0.82 -5.33
CA LEU A 178 -12.54 0.88 -4.35
C LEU A 178 -11.18 0.54 -4.96
#